data_AF-G2YI33-F1
#
_entry.id   AF-G2YI33-F1
#
_cell.length_a   1.000
_cell.length_b   1.000
_cell.length_c   1.000
_cell.angle_alpha   90.00
_cell.angle_beta   90.00
_cell.angle_gamma   90.00
#
_symmetry.space_group_name_H-M   'P 1'
#
loop_
_entity.id
_entity.type
_entity.pdbx_description
1 polymer ?
#
loop_
_entity_poly.entity_id
_entity_poly.type
_entity_poly.pdbx_seq_one_letter_code
_entity_poly.pdbx_strand_id
1 'polypeptide(L)'
;MSSSFENGALYIILNTRGQPGTFHWGIFLPLLGVRGWYYNATNKSGGWTLEVELTNDIQTSRPIVLASKLGFVSSEAALDQALRAITDFGPISKRTGEAFSCRTWIKDSIVTLHDKGIVTLPTDIDTIAKRAFDEATLLEPGIESGTGGLTIMDGTI
;
A
#
# COMPACT_ATOMS: atom_id res chain seq x y z
N MET A 1 -7.16 8.09 15.15
CA MET A 1 -7.69 7.48 13.92
C MET A 1 -8.17 8.60 13.03
N SER A 2 -7.52 8.81 11.89
CA SER A 2 -8.03 9.70 10.85
C SER A 2 -9.28 9.07 10.23
N SER A 3 -10.34 9.85 10.04
CA SER A 3 -11.58 9.38 9.41
C SER A 3 -11.58 9.55 7.89
N SER A 4 -10.50 10.07 7.30
CA SER A 4 -10.41 10.39 5.88
C SER A 4 -8.99 10.33 5.34
N PHE A 5 -8.84 10.10 4.04
CA PHE A 5 -7.57 10.25 3.36
C PHE A 5 -7.14 11.72 3.33
N GLU A 6 -5.86 11.96 3.59
CA GLU A 6 -5.25 13.29 3.53
C GLU A 6 -4.47 13.44 2.23
N ASN A 7 -4.71 14.55 1.52
CA ASN A 7 -4.00 14.84 0.28
C ASN A 7 -2.50 14.95 0.54
N GLY A 8 -1.70 14.32 -0.34
CA GLY A 8 -0.24 14.30 -0.20
C GLY A 8 0.29 13.38 0.91
N ALA A 9 -0.56 12.66 1.65
CA ALA A 9 -0.11 11.58 2.53
C ALA A 9 -0.03 10.25 1.78
N LEU A 10 0.99 9.45 2.07
CA LEU A 10 1.18 8.13 1.47
C LEU A 10 0.57 7.05 2.35
N TYR A 11 -0.16 6.11 1.75
CA TYR A 11 -0.81 5.02 2.47
C TYR A 11 -0.39 3.65 1.92
N ILE A 12 -0.16 2.69 2.83
CA ILE A 12 -0.22 1.26 2.48
C ILE A 12 -1.69 0.84 2.49
N ILE A 13 -2.13 0.17 1.42
CA ILE A 13 -3.48 -0.37 1.29
C ILE A 13 -3.43 -1.90 1.35
N LEU A 14 -4.30 -2.49 2.17
CA LEU A 14 -4.53 -3.93 2.24
C LEU A 14 -5.96 -4.22 1.77
N ASN A 15 -6.07 -4.91 0.64
CA ASN A 15 -7.33 -5.42 0.12
C ASN A 15 -7.46 -6.88 0.48
N THR A 16 -8.65 -7.30 0.90
CA THR A 16 -8.92 -8.73 1.13
C THR A 16 -8.98 -9.48 -0.20
N ARG A 17 -8.71 -10.79 -0.12
CA ARG A 17 -8.82 -11.74 -1.23
C ARG A 17 -9.91 -12.78 -1.00
N GLY A 18 -10.74 -12.62 0.04
CA GLY A 18 -11.70 -13.64 0.48
C GLY A 18 -11.03 -14.91 1.05
N GLN A 19 -9.71 -14.86 1.30
CA GLN A 19 -8.94 -15.93 1.92
C GLN A 19 -8.25 -15.37 3.18
N PRO A 20 -8.60 -15.88 4.38
CA PRO A 20 -8.13 -15.32 5.64
C PRO A 20 -6.61 -15.14 5.70
N GLY A 21 -6.18 -13.94 6.08
CA GLY A 21 -4.77 -13.61 6.23
C GLY A 21 -3.99 -13.50 4.92
N THR A 22 -4.68 -13.43 3.77
CA THR A 22 -4.06 -13.19 2.47
C THR A 22 -4.54 -11.88 1.88
N PHE A 23 -3.68 -10.86 1.93
CA PHE A 23 -4.01 -9.53 1.42
C PHE A 23 -3.35 -9.25 0.07
N HIS A 24 -4.00 -8.44 -0.75
CA HIS A 24 -3.32 -7.74 -1.85
C HIS A 24 -2.88 -6.37 -1.36
N TRP A 25 -1.58 -6.11 -1.50
CA TRP A 25 -0.93 -4.91 -1.00
C TRP A 25 -0.73 -3.91 -2.13
N GLY A 26 -0.97 -2.65 -1.83
CA GLY A 26 -0.69 -1.54 -2.74
C GLY A 26 -0.33 -0.27 -1.99
N ILE A 27 -0.02 0.76 -2.76
CA ILE A 27 0.29 2.11 -2.29
C ILE A 27 -0.78 3.05 -2.84
N PHE A 28 -1.33 3.92 -2.00
CA PHE A 28 -2.27 4.95 -2.41
C PHE A 28 -1.73 6.35 -2.07
N LEU A 29 -1.79 7.23 -3.06
CA LEU A 29 -1.51 8.65 -2.95
C LEU A 29 -2.80 9.43 -3.25
N PRO A 30 -3.50 9.94 -2.23
CA PRO A 30 -4.69 10.75 -2.39
C PRO A 30 -4.34 12.09 -3.05
N LEU A 31 -5.08 12.42 -4.11
CA LEU A 31 -5.06 13.74 -4.76
C LEU A 31 -6.19 14.62 -4.21
N LEU A 32 -7.35 14.01 -3.97
CA LEU A 32 -8.52 14.66 -3.39
C LEU A 32 -9.38 13.63 -2.66
N GLY A 33 -9.14 13.46 -1.36
CA GLY A 33 -9.90 12.52 -0.52
C GLY A 33 -9.80 11.08 -1.06
N VAL A 34 -10.91 10.49 -1.48
CA VAL A 34 -10.96 9.11 -2.00
C VAL A 34 -10.43 8.96 -3.43
N ARG A 35 -10.18 10.07 -4.13
CA ARG A 35 -9.59 10.09 -5.48
C ARG A 35 -8.07 10.19 -5.39
N GLY A 36 -7.37 9.34 -6.14
CA GLY A 36 -5.90 9.38 -6.15
C GLY A 36 -5.24 8.31 -7.00
N TRP A 37 -3.92 8.27 -6.95
CA TRP A 37 -3.12 7.26 -7.65
C TRP A 37 -2.96 6.02 -6.79
N TYR A 38 -3.22 4.86 -7.37
CA TYR A 38 -3.01 3.56 -6.76
C TYR A 38 -1.92 2.80 -7.52
N TYR A 39 -0.92 2.31 -6.79
CA TYR A 39 0.21 1.57 -7.32
C TYR A 39 0.22 0.16 -6.70
N ASN A 40 0.36 -0.87 -7.53
CA ASN A 40 0.57 -2.22 -7.03
C ASN A 40 1.54 -2.99 -7.92
N ALA A 41 2.13 -4.05 -7.37
CA ALA A 41 2.66 -5.12 -8.20
C ALA A 41 1.58 -6.19 -8.42
N THR A 42 1.40 -6.59 -9.67
CA THR A 42 0.41 -7.59 -10.10
C THR A 42 1.06 -8.65 -10.97
N ASN A 43 0.55 -9.88 -10.90
CA ASN A 43 1.00 -11.01 -11.72
C ASN A 43 -0.10 -11.59 -12.61
N LYS A 44 -1.19 -10.83 -12.85
CA LYS A 44 -2.36 -11.27 -13.64
C LYS A 44 -2.00 -11.70 -15.08
N SER A 45 -0.90 -11.20 -15.64
CA SER A 45 -0.45 -11.47 -17.02
C SER A 45 0.61 -12.58 -17.12
N GLY A 46 0.87 -13.35 -16.05
CA GLY A 46 1.85 -14.44 -16.05
C GLY A 46 3.28 -14.03 -15.65
N GLY A 47 3.50 -12.76 -15.33
CA GLY A 47 4.73 -12.23 -14.73
C GLY A 47 4.43 -11.01 -13.86
N TRP A 48 5.31 -10.71 -12.91
CA TRP A 48 5.15 -9.53 -12.06
C TRP A 48 5.39 -8.23 -12.84
N THR A 49 4.49 -7.27 -12.69
CA THR A 49 4.56 -5.96 -13.32
C THR A 49 3.97 -4.89 -12.40
N LEU A 50 4.34 -3.63 -12.61
CA LEU A 50 3.72 -2.48 -11.97
C LEU A 50 2.38 -2.16 -12.65
N GLU A 51 1.30 -2.13 -11.88
CA GLU A 51 0.02 -1.53 -12.28
C GLU A 51 -0.11 -0.17 -11.60
N VAL A 52 -0.41 0.87 -12.39
CA VAL A 52 -0.69 2.22 -11.88
C VAL A 52 -2.05 2.65 -12.40
N GLU A 53 -2.94 3.03 -11.49
CA GLU A 53 -4.31 3.40 -11.80
C GLU A 53 -4.70 4.71 -11.11
N LEU A 54 -5.38 5.60 -11.84
CA LEU A 54 -6.08 6.74 -11.23
C LEU A 54 -7.47 6.27 -10.81
N THR A 55 -7.69 6.12 -9.50
CA THR A 55 -9.02 5.79 -8.96
C THR A 55 -9.79 7.06 -8.65
N ASN A 56 -11.05 7.14 -9.10
CA ASN A 56 -11.95 8.24 -8.74
C ASN A 56 -12.51 8.10 -7.33
N ASP A 57 -12.63 6.87 -6.85
CA ASP A 57 -13.05 6.53 -5.49
C ASP A 57 -12.45 5.18 -5.11
N ILE A 58 -11.42 5.19 -4.27
CA ILE A 58 -10.77 3.94 -3.85
C ILE A 58 -11.66 3.06 -2.97
N GLN A 59 -12.60 3.65 -2.22
CA GLN A 59 -13.45 2.90 -1.27
C GLN A 59 -14.46 2.01 -1.99
N THR A 60 -14.96 2.47 -3.14
CA THR A 60 -15.93 1.71 -3.95
C THR A 60 -15.28 0.80 -4.99
N SER A 61 -14.05 1.11 -5.43
CA SER A 61 -13.39 0.35 -6.50
C SER A 61 -12.76 -0.96 -6.04
N ARG A 62 -12.52 -1.12 -4.73
CA ARG A 62 -11.73 -2.22 -4.17
C ARG A 62 -12.27 -2.66 -2.79
N PRO A 63 -12.21 -3.95 -2.45
CA PRO A 63 -12.56 -4.44 -1.11
C PRO A 63 -11.43 -4.12 -0.12
N ILE A 64 -11.24 -2.84 0.21
CA ILE A 64 -10.19 -2.41 1.12
C ILE A 64 -10.57 -2.74 2.56
N VAL A 65 -9.66 -3.39 3.26
CA VAL A 65 -9.77 -3.64 4.70
C VAL A 65 -9.14 -2.50 5.49
N LEU A 66 -7.91 -2.13 5.14
CA LEU A 66 -7.11 -1.19 5.89
C LEU A 66 -6.32 -0.25 4.97
N ALA A 67 -6.26 1.03 5.36
CA ALA A 67 -5.29 2.00 4.86
C ALA A 67 -4.42 2.50 6.02
N SER A 68 -3.10 2.29 5.93
CA SER A 68 -2.14 2.72 6.95
C SER A 68 -1.29 3.88 6.44
N LYS A 69 -1.45 5.06 7.05
CA LYS A 69 -0.71 6.28 6.71
C LYS A 69 0.76 6.13 7.08
N LEU A 70 1.65 6.36 6.13
CA LEU A 70 3.10 6.34 6.33
C LEU A 70 3.66 7.71 6.70
N GLY A 71 3.11 8.77 6.11
CA GLY A 71 3.60 10.13 6.26
C GLY A 71 3.26 10.98 5.04
N PHE A 72 3.64 12.25 5.07
CA PHE A 72 3.49 13.14 3.92
C PHE A 72 4.63 12.96 2.93
N VAL A 73 4.31 13.06 1.63
CA VAL A 73 5.31 13.01 0.57
C VAL A 73 5.86 14.41 0.31
N SER A 74 7.15 14.51 0.05
CA SER A 74 7.79 15.78 -0.30
C SER A 74 7.48 16.23 -1.73
N SER A 75 7.18 15.28 -2.63
CA SER A 75 6.79 15.55 -4.01
C SER A 75 6.05 14.37 -4.63
N GLU A 76 4.83 14.61 -5.12
CA GLU A 76 4.02 13.59 -5.83
C GLU A 76 4.70 13.12 -7.11
N ALA A 77 5.31 14.03 -7.87
CA ALA A 77 6.02 13.72 -9.11
C ALA A 77 7.27 12.87 -8.84
N ALA A 78 8.02 13.17 -7.78
CA ALA A 78 9.19 12.39 -7.39
C ALA A 78 8.79 10.98 -6.95
N LEU A 79 7.66 10.84 -6.24
CA LEU A 79 7.09 9.55 -5.86
C LEU A 79 6.72 8.73 -7.10
N ASP A 80 5.94 9.29 -8.03
CA ASP A 80 5.50 8.58 -9.24
C ASP A 80 6.71 8.12 -10.06
N GLN A 81 7.69 9.00 -10.27
CA GLN A 81 8.92 8.68 -10.97
C GLN A 81 9.70 7.55 -10.27
N ALA A 82 9.84 7.62 -8.94
CA ALA A 82 10.58 6.62 -8.18
C ALA A 82 9.91 5.25 -8.24
N LEU A 83 8.58 5.17 -8.10
CA LEU A 83 7.85 3.90 -8.18
C LEU A 83 7.90 3.30 -9.59
N ARG A 84 7.74 4.12 -10.63
CA ARG A 84 7.80 3.66 -12.03
C ARG A 84 9.20 3.20 -12.46
N ALA A 85 10.25 3.71 -11.81
CA ALA A 85 11.62 3.27 -12.05
C ALA A 85 11.91 1.87 -11.49
N ILE A 86 11.04 1.31 -10.65
CA ILE A 86 11.16 -0.06 -10.14
C ILE A 86 10.66 -1.01 -11.23
N THR A 87 11.57 -1.41 -12.11
CA THR A 87 11.27 -2.30 -13.25
C THR A 87 11.75 -3.74 -13.04
N ASP A 88 12.45 -4.00 -11.95
CA ASP A 88 13.09 -5.28 -11.71
C ASP A 88 12.19 -6.23 -10.91
N PHE A 89 11.29 -6.87 -11.65
CA PHE A 89 10.30 -7.81 -11.15
C PHE A 89 10.81 -9.26 -11.16
N GLY A 90 12.05 -9.46 -10.70
CA GLY A 90 12.67 -10.78 -10.59
C GLY A 90 11.92 -11.73 -9.64
N PRO A 91 12.33 -13.02 -9.56
CA PRO A 91 11.67 -14.01 -8.70
C PRO A 91 11.89 -13.76 -7.19
N ILE A 92 12.87 -12.93 -6.83
CA ILE A 92 13.22 -12.57 -5.46
C ILE A 92 13.38 -11.07 -5.32
N SER A 93 13.07 -10.55 -4.13
CA SER A 93 13.44 -9.19 -3.73
C SER A 93 14.97 -9.08 -3.69
N LYS A 94 15.52 -8.07 -4.37
CA LYS A 94 16.96 -7.75 -4.25
C LYS A 94 17.33 -7.20 -2.88
N ARG A 95 16.38 -6.62 -2.15
CA ARG A 95 16.63 -6.04 -0.82
C ARG A 95 16.69 -7.12 0.25
N THR A 96 15.76 -8.08 0.25
CA THR A 96 15.62 -9.07 1.33
C THR A 96 15.99 -10.49 0.94
N GLY A 97 16.07 -10.81 -0.36
CA GLY A 97 16.22 -12.19 -0.84
C GLY A 97 14.94 -13.03 -0.72
N GLU A 98 13.86 -12.47 -0.18
CA GLU A 98 12.56 -13.14 -0.08
C GLU A 98 11.92 -13.35 -1.47
N ALA A 99 11.04 -14.34 -1.60
CA ALA A 99 10.27 -14.52 -2.83
C ALA A 99 9.48 -13.26 -3.20
N PHE A 100 9.43 -12.93 -4.48
CA PHE A 100 8.75 -11.74 -4.96
C PHE A 100 7.22 -11.88 -4.84
N SER A 101 6.59 -10.84 -4.33
CA SER A 101 5.15 -10.71 -4.12
C SER A 101 4.75 -9.24 -4.10
N CYS A 102 3.44 -8.95 -4.19
CA CYS A 102 2.94 -7.60 -3.97
C CYS A 102 3.40 -7.03 -2.61
N ARG A 103 3.47 -7.86 -1.56
CA ARG A 103 3.96 -7.45 -0.24
C ARG A 103 5.45 -7.13 -0.24
N THR A 104 6.30 -7.96 -0.84
CA THR A 104 7.73 -7.65 -0.88
C THR A 104 8.01 -6.43 -1.77
N TRP A 105 7.25 -6.25 -2.86
CA TRP A 105 7.30 -5.05 -3.68
C TRP A 105 6.94 -3.77 -2.91
N ILE A 106 5.85 -3.72 -2.11
CA ILE A 106 5.55 -2.48 -1.37
C ILE A 106 6.64 -2.17 -0.34
N LYS A 107 7.19 -3.19 0.33
CA LYS A 107 8.27 -3.00 1.33
C LYS A 107 9.49 -2.36 0.67
N ASP A 108 9.94 -2.92 -0.45
CA ASP A 108 11.12 -2.44 -1.18
C ASP A 108 10.89 -1.05 -1.78
N SER A 109 9.68 -0.81 -2.29
CA SER A 109 9.28 0.49 -2.84
C SER A 109 9.30 1.58 -1.77
N ILE A 110 8.73 1.31 -0.60
CA ILE A 110 8.64 2.29 0.49
C ILE A 110 10.02 2.59 1.08
N VAL A 111 10.89 1.59 1.22
CA VAL A 111 12.30 1.82 1.61
C VAL A 111 13.00 2.68 0.56
N THR A 112 12.80 2.41 -0.72
CA THR A 112 13.36 3.24 -1.81
C THR A 112 12.89 4.69 -1.73
N LEU A 113 11.61 4.92 -1.42
CA LEU A 113 11.06 6.27 -1.21
C LEU A 113 11.65 6.95 0.03
N HIS A 114 11.84 6.20 1.12
CA HIS A 114 12.50 6.70 2.34
C HIS A 114 13.93 7.13 2.05
N ASP A 115 14.74 6.25 1.46
CA ASP A 115 16.15 6.49 1.21
C ASP A 115 16.37 7.69 0.27
N LYS A 116 15.39 7.99 -0.59
CA LYS A 116 15.37 9.17 -1.46
C LYS A 116 14.87 10.45 -0.79
N GLY A 117 14.42 10.39 0.47
CA GLY A 117 13.82 11.52 1.19
C GLY A 117 12.44 11.92 0.65
N ILE A 118 11.74 11.02 -0.03
CA ILE A 118 10.41 11.28 -0.59
C ILE A 118 9.33 11.17 0.50
N VAL A 119 9.49 10.22 1.42
CA VAL A 119 8.62 10.04 2.59
C VAL A 119 9.49 9.65 3.80
N THR A 120 9.24 10.23 4.97
CA THR A 120 9.91 9.81 6.20
C THR A 120 9.07 8.76 6.90
N LEU A 121 9.63 7.59 7.18
CA LEU A 121 8.93 6.54 7.91
C LEU A 121 9.05 6.76 9.43
N PRO A 122 7.98 6.50 10.20
CA PRO A 122 8.02 6.62 11.65
C PRO A 122 8.83 5.51 12.33
N THR A 123 9.00 4.38 11.65
CA THR A 123 9.79 3.23 12.10
C THR A 123 10.19 2.38 10.87
N ASP A 124 10.84 1.24 11.07
CA ASP A 124 11.24 0.38 9.97
C ASP A 124 10.02 -0.22 9.23
N ILE A 125 10.21 -0.52 7.93
CA ILE A 125 9.13 -0.99 7.07
C ILE A 125 8.57 -2.36 7.49
N ASP A 126 9.37 -3.20 8.14
CA ASP A 126 8.95 -4.53 8.57
C ASP A 126 7.98 -4.43 9.76
N THR A 127 8.28 -3.53 10.71
CA THR A 127 7.37 -3.19 11.83
C THR A 127 6.06 -2.58 11.32
N ILE A 128 6.12 -1.64 10.39
CA ILE A 128 4.91 -1.03 9.79
C ILE A 128 4.06 -2.10 9.08
N ALA A 129 4.68 -2.91 8.23
CA ALA A 129 3.99 -3.95 7.48
C ALA A 129 3.40 -5.01 8.42
N LYS A 130 4.12 -5.40 9.47
CA LYS A 130 3.59 -6.34 10.47
C LYS A 130 2.34 -5.79 11.16
N ARG A 131 2.38 -4.54 11.63
CA ARG A 131 1.23 -3.91 12.30
C ARG A 131 0.03 -3.79 11.37
N ALA A 132 0.24 -3.37 10.12
CA ALA A 132 -0.82 -3.28 9.12
C ALA A 132 -1.44 -4.65 8.82
N PHE A 133 -0.62 -5.70 8.74
CA PHE A 133 -1.10 -7.07 8.55
C PHE A 133 -1.93 -7.57 9.74
N ASP A 134 -1.41 -7.39 10.95
CA ASP A 134 -2.09 -7.84 12.18
C ASP A 134 -3.47 -7.16 12.29
N GLU A 135 -3.55 -5.85 12.05
CA GLU A 135 -4.84 -5.14 12.10
C GLU A 135 -5.79 -5.50 10.95
N ALA A 136 -5.29 -5.61 9.73
CA ALA A 136 -6.13 -6.03 8.61
C ALA A 136 -6.71 -7.44 8.87
N THR A 137 -5.96 -8.34 9.51
CA THR A 137 -6.44 -9.68 9.87
C THR A 137 -7.60 -9.62 10.88
N LEU A 138 -7.56 -8.68 11.83
CA LEU A 138 -8.66 -8.49 12.79
C LEU A 138 -9.91 -7.90 12.14
N LEU A 139 -9.74 -7.03 11.15
CA LEU A 139 -10.82 -6.31 10.46
C LEU A 139 -11.46 -7.10 9.31
N GLU A 140 -10.71 -7.99 8.66
CA GLU A 140 -11.13 -8.74 7.46
C GLU A 140 -12.48 -9.45 7.60
N PRO A 141 -12.80 -10.16 8.70
CA PRO A 141 -14.10 -10.81 8.85
C PRO A 141 -15.30 -9.86 8.78
N GLY A 142 -15.13 -8.62 9.25
CA GLY A 142 -16.16 -7.59 9.19
C GLY A 142 -16.41 -7.14 7.74
N ILE A 143 -15.34 -6.93 6.98
CA ILE A 143 -15.41 -6.56 5.56
C ILE A 143 -16.09 -7.65 4.75
N GLU A 144 -15.66 -8.90 4.90
CA GLU A 144 -16.19 -10.06 4.16
C GLU A 144 -17.66 -10.36 4.49
N SER A 145 -18.09 -10.09 5.73
CA SER A 145 -19.51 -10.22 6.13
C SER A 145 -20.38 -9.01 5.79
N GLY A 146 -19.80 -7.94 5.22
CA GLY A 146 -20.49 -6.69 4.93
C GLY A 146 -20.91 -5.89 6.18
N THR A 147 -20.36 -6.23 7.35
CA THR A 147 -20.65 -5.58 8.63
C THR A 147 -19.60 -4.55 9.04
N GLY A 148 -18.42 -4.59 8.39
CA GLY A 148 -17.32 -3.66 8.55
C GLY A 148 -17.15 -2.73 7.35
N GLY A 149 -16.28 -1.74 7.51
CA GLY A 149 -15.87 -0.83 6.43
C GLY A 149 -14.38 -0.52 6.50
N LEU A 150 -13.86 0.15 5.48
CA LEU A 150 -12.48 0.61 5.42
C LEU A 150 -12.07 1.28 6.74
N THR A 151 -10.98 0.81 7.32
CA THR A 151 -10.32 1.49 8.44
C THR A 151 -9.12 2.29 7.93
N ILE A 152 -9.03 3.56 8.30
CA ILE A 152 -7.85 4.40 8.05
C ILE A 152 -7.12 4.61 9.38
N MET A 153 -5.85 4.20 9.44
CA MET A 153 -5.02 4.33 10.62
C MET A 153 -3.81 5.23 10.36
N ASP A 154 -3.39 5.93 11.41
CA ASP A 154 -2.09 6.61 11.41
C ASP A 154 -1.00 5.60 11.77
N GLY A 155 0.00 5.47 10.90
CA GLY A 155 1.16 4.60 11.13
C GLY A 155 2.18 5.20 12.10
N THR A 156 2.04 6.48 12.45
CA THR A 156 2.81 7.16 13.52
C THR A 156 2.33 6.67 14.89
N ILE A 157 3.25 6.11 15.67
CA ILE A 157 3.09 5.89 17.12
C ILE A 157 3.57 7.16 17.82
#